data_AF-A0A3N5VQA6-F1
#
_entry.id   AF-A0A3N5VQA6-F1
#
_cell.length_a   1.000
_cell.length_b   1.000
_cell.length_c   1.000
_cell.angle_alpha   90.00
_cell.angle_beta   90.00
_cell.angle_gamma   90.00
#
_symmetry.space_group_name_H-M   'P 1'
#
loop_
_entity.id
_entity.type
_entity.pdbx_description
1 polymer ?
#
loop_
_entity_poly.entity_id
_entity_poly.type
_entity_poly.pdbx_seq_one_letter_code
_entity_poly.pdbx_strand_id
1 'polypeptide(L)'
;MIRKVAAITGRREPDPATVIDRRYSSNNMYRLILILSVLPLAIALGLRWWLGLRVLATEGARNCRCDLTRWLPAPGDEAAVHRAENSAAEFGRELRLKALAEWHTRDPKAAVARESTRRFGTIVPPLSGIVAVMALLVGKIPVTGVLAILIGASALAAVFSLLTLAPELRAIARSARNMRENKNFPDEFDELAVIECAIAHAWDAAAPPILRWLQR
;
A
#
# COMPACT_ATOMS: atom_id res chain seq x y z
N MET A 1 64.67 -14.93 -33.27
CA MET A 1 63.90 -16.19 -33.38
C MET A 1 62.70 -16.21 -32.41
N ILE A 2 61.96 -15.10 -32.25
CA ILE A 2 60.84 -14.98 -31.28
C ILE A 2 59.71 -14.15 -31.91
N ARG A 3 59.12 -14.63 -33.01
CA ARG A 3 57.97 -13.97 -33.66
C ARG A 3 56.90 -14.93 -34.18
N LYS A 4 56.96 -16.21 -33.81
CA LYS A 4 56.11 -17.27 -34.40
C LYS A 4 55.22 -18.05 -33.40
N VAL A 5 54.88 -17.46 -32.23
CA VAL A 5 54.06 -18.16 -31.22
C VAL A 5 52.62 -17.59 -31.08
N ALA A 6 52.30 -16.46 -31.71
CA ALA A 6 50.97 -15.83 -31.56
C ALA A 6 49.85 -16.41 -32.44
N ALA A 7 50.08 -17.48 -33.20
CA ALA A 7 49.15 -17.96 -34.23
C ALA A 7 48.18 -19.09 -33.81
N ILE A 8 48.22 -19.56 -32.55
CA ILE A 8 47.46 -20.78 -32.14
C ILE A 8 46.20 -20.46 -31.33
N THR A 9 46.07 -19.25 -30.78
CA THR A 9 44.82 -18.83 -30.12
C THR A 9 43.97 -18.06 -31.10
N GLY A 10 43.13 -18.76 -31.87
CA GLY A 10 42.08 -18.20 -32.72
C GLY A 10 40.98 -17.45 -31.94
N ARG A 11 41.37 -16.49 -31.07
CA ARG A 11 40.44 -15.51 -30.50
C ARG A 11 40.16 -14.47 -31.57
N ARG A 12 39.02 -14.62 -32.26
CA ARG A 12 38.40 -13.50 -32.98
C ARG A 12 38.18 -12.36 -31.98
N GLU A 13 38.83 -11.22 -32.21
CA GLU A 13 38.49 -9.99 -31.51
C GLU A 13 36.99 -9.71 -31.72
N PRO A 14 36.22 -9.48 -30.64
CA PRO A 14 34.82 -9.15 -30.77
C PRO A 14 34.68 -7.80 -31.49
N ASP A 15 33.98 -7.84 -32.62
CA ASP A 15 33.71 -6.69 -33.47
C ASP A 15 33.07 -5.56 -32.63
N PRO A 16 33.67 -4.35 -32.55
CA PRO A 16 33.23 -3.29 -31.63
C PRO A 16 31.76 -2.89 -31.83
N ALA A 17 31.20 -3.10 -33.02
CA ALA A 17 29.79 -2.86 -33.30
C ALA A 17 28.84 -3.74 -32.45
N THR A 18 29.22 -5.00 -32.19
CA THR A 18 28.40 -5.94 -31.41
C THR A 18 28.40 -5.65 -29.91
N VAL A 19 29.45 -4.99 -29.40
CA VAL A 19 29.57 -4.58 -27.99
C VAL A 19 28.69 -3.37 -27.67
N ILE A 20 28.53 -2.45 -28.63
CA ILE A 20 27.69 -1.25 -28.48
C ILE A 20 26.20 -1.61 -28.50
N ASP A 21 25.81 -2.56 -29.36
CA ASP A 21 24.40 -2.95 -29.53
C ASP A 21 23.80 -3.63 -28.28
N ARG A 22 24.57 -4.50 -27.60
CA ARG A 22 24.16 -5.06 -26.29
C ARG A 22 24.00 -4.00 -25.20
N ARG A 23 24.82 -2.94 -25.25
CA ARG A 23 24.80 -1.87 -24.25
C ARG A 23 23.59 -0.93 -24.44
N TYR A 24 23.13 -0.76 -25.69
CA TYR A 24 21.96 0.05 -26.01
C TYR A 24 20.64 -0.68 -25.68
N SER A 25 20.55 -1.99 -25.95
CA SER A 25 19.38 -2.80 -25.62
C SER A 25 19.10 -2.87 -24.10
N SER A 26 20.15 -2.99 -23.28
CA SER A 26 20.00 -3.01 -21.81
C SER A 26 19.39 -1.73 -21.25
N ASN A 27 19.79 -0.54 -21.73
CA ASN A 27 19.29 0.73 -21.19
C ASN A 27 17.78 0.95 -21.42
N ASN A 28 17.25 0.48 -22.55
CA ASN A 28 15.81 0.58 -22.83
C ASN A 28 14.98 -0.43 -22.02
N MET A 29 15.52 -1.62 -21.73
CA MET A 29 14.84 -2.62 -20.90
C MET A 29 14.68 -2.14 -19.45
N TYR A 30 15.73 -1.55 -18.85
CA TYR A 30 15.63 -0.99 -17.49
C TYR A 30 14.68 0.20 -17.41
N ARG A 31 14.63 1.05 -18.44
CA ARG A 31 13.66 2.16 -18.52
C ARG A 31 12.23 1.65 -18.58
N LEU A 32 11.94 0.62 -19.37
CA LEU A 32 10.61 -0.01 -19.43
C LEU A 32 10.21 -0.61 -18.09
N ILE A 33 11.11 -1.33 -17.42
CA ILE A 33 10.85 -1.89 -16.08
C ILE A 33 10.58 -0.77 -15.07
N LEU A 34 11.38 0.30 -15.10
CA LEU A 34 11.18 1.47 -14.23
C LEU A 34 9.81 2.11 -14.47
N ILE A 35 9.47 2.42 -15.72
CA ILE A 35 8.18 3.05 -16.05
C ILE A 35 7.01 2.14 -15.62
N LEU A 36 7.10 0.84 -15.91
CA LEU A 36 6.07 -0.14 -15.54
C LEU A 36 5.91 -0.28 -14.02
N SER A 37 6.99 -0.06 -13.25
CA SER A 37 6.96 -0.09 -11.78
C SER A 37 6.51 1.22 -11.14
N VAL A 38 6.85 2.36 -11.73
CA VAL A 38 6.50 3.70 -11.22
C VAL A 38 5.03 4.02 -11.48
N LEU A 39 4.49 3.59 -12.63
CA LEU A 39 3.09 3.83 -13.00
C LEU A 39 2.09 3.33 -11.93
N PRO A 40 2.09 2.05 -11.50
CA PRO A 40 1.16 1.58 -10.47
C PRO A 40 1.40 2.26 -9.11
N LEU A 41 2.64 2.64 -8.80
CA LEU A 41 2.96 3.39 -7.58
C LEU A 41 2.33 4.79 -7.61
N ALA A 42 2.44 5.49 -8.73
CA ALA A 42 1.85 6.81 -8.93
C ALA A 42 0.32 6.74 -8.90
N ILE A 43 -0.29 5.73 -9.52
CA ILE A 43 -1.75 5.51 -9.45
C ILE A 43 -2.19 5.24 -8.01
N ALA A 44 -1.49 4.38 -7.27
CA ALA A 44 -1.81 4.08 -5.88
C ALA A 44 -1.72 5.34 -4.99
N LEU A 45 -0.70 6.18 -5.20
CA LEU A 45 -0.54 7.47 -4.53
C LEU A 45 -1.67 8.46 -4.88
N GLY A 46 -2.01 8.56 -6.17
CA GLY A 46 -3.11 9.40 -6.63
C GLY A 46 -4.45 8.99 -6.02
N LEU A 47 -4.75 7.69 -6.02
CA LEU A 47 -5.97 7.15 -5.41
C LEU A 47 -6.00 7.37 -3.90
N ARG A 48 -4.88 7.17 -3.21
CA ARG A 48 -4.76 7.46 -1.77
C ARG A 48 -5.06 8.92 -1.45
N TRP A 49 -4.45 9.83 -2.21
CA TRP A 49 -4.64 11.27 -1.97
C TRP A 49 -6.07 11.70 -2.26
N TRP A 50 -6.63 11.22 -3.38
CA TRP A 50 -7.98 11.58 -3.82
C TRP A 50 -9.09 10.97 -2.95
N LEU A 51 -8.97 9.70 -2.56
CA LEU A 51 -10.04 8.96 -1.86
C LEU A 51 -9.83 8.89 -0.34
N GLY A 52 -8.59 8.99 0.14
CA GLY A 52 -8.28 8.94 1.57
C GLY A 52 -8.17 10.34 2.18
N LEU A 53 -7.10 11.05 1.81
CA LEU A 53 -6.73 12.30 2.47
C LEU A 53 -7.72 13.43 2.22
N ARG A 54 -8.23 13.55 0.98
CA ARG A 54 -9.20 14.59 0.64
C ARG A 54 -10.51 14.42 1.42
N VAL A 55 -11.06 13.21 1.47
CA VAL A 55 -12.32 12.91 2.16
C VAL A 55 -12.18 13.14 3.67
N LEU A 56 -11.07 12.70 4.27
CA LEU A 56 -10.80 12.95 5.69
C LEU A 56 -10.64 14.44 6.00
N ALA A 57 -10.08 15.23 5.07
CA ALA A 57 -9.94 16.67 5.25
C ALA A 57 -11.28 17.42 5.08
N THR A 58 -12.15 16.98 4.18
CA THR A 58 -13.43 17.65 3.90
C THR A 58 -14.53 17.24 4.87
N GLU A 59 -14.66 15.95 5.15
CA GLU A 59 -15.76 15.40 5.95
C GLU A 59 -15.34 15.02 7.36
N GLY A 60 -14.06 14.70 7.57
CA GLY A 60 -13.57 14.17 8.85
C GLY A 60 -13.72 15.12 10.02
N ALA A 61 -13.74 16.44 9.79
CA ALA A 61 -13.91 17.46 10.83
C ALA A 61 -15.38 17.72 11.22
N ARG A 62 -16.35 17.11 10.53
CA ARG A 62 -17.77 17.28 10.85
C ARG A 62 -18.08 16.59 12.17
N ASN A 63 -18.77 17.30 13.06
CA ASN A 63 -19.26 16.73 14.31
C ASN A 63 -20.50 15.89 14.00
N CYS A 64 -20.45 14.60 14.32
CA CYS A 64 -21.58 13.70 14.16
C CYS A 64 -22.13 13.34 15.54
N ARG A 65 -23.46 13.21 15.64
CA ARG A 65 -24.12 12.80 16.88
C ARG A 65 -24.60 11.36 16.78
N CYS A 66 -24.15 10.51 17.71
CA CYS A 66 -24.50 9.09 17.72
C CYS A 66 -25.36 8.74 18.94
N ASP A 67 -26.31 7.80 18.77
CA ASP A 67 -27.05 7.24 19.89
C ASP A 67 -26.20 6.17 20.60
N LEU A 68 -25.65 6.54 21.74
CA LEU A 68 -24.80 5.70 22.60
C LEU A 68 -25.49 4.39 23.03
N THR A 69 -26.82 4.37 23.09
CA THR A 69 -27.56 3.16 23.49
C THR A 69 -27.53 2.09 22.40
N ARG A 70 -27.30 2.49 21.14
CA ARG A 70 -27.29 1.60 19.97
C ARG A 70 -25.89 1.38 19.41
N TRP A 71 -24.99 2.33 19.62
CA TRP A 71 -23.58 2.21 19.21
C TRP A 71 -22.80 1.32 20.17
N LEU A 72 -22.67 0.03 19.83
CA LEU A 72 -21.75 -0.85 20.56
C LEU A 72 -20.29 -0.58 20.16
N PRO A 73 -19.37 -0.45 21.14
CA PRO A 73 -17.96 -0.17 20.91
C PRO A 73 -17.27 -1.21 20.05
N ALA A 74 -16.16 -0.82 19.42
CA ALA A 74 -15.26 -1.76 18.78
C ALA A 74 -14.65 -2.72 19.82
N PRO A 75 -14.43 -4.00 19.47
CA PRO A 75 -13.85 -4.96 20.41
C PRO A 75 -12.41 -4.58 20.76
N GLY A 76 -12.14 -4.44 22.07
CA GLY A 76 -10.83 -4.06 22.62
C GLY A 76 -10.70 -2.59 23.06
N ASP A 77 -11.73 -1.77 22.90
CA ASP A 77 -11.74 -0.38 23.35
C ASP A 77 -12.43 -0.27 24.74
N GLU A 78 -11.65 -0.42 25.82
CA GLU A 78 -12.12 -0.26 27.20
C GLU A 78 -12.26 1.22 27.63
N ALA A 79 -11.76 2.16 26.80
CA ALA A 79 -11.64 3.59 27.15
C ALA A 79 -12.88 4.44 26.82
N ALA A 80 -14.05 3.83 26.64
CA ALA A 80 -15.26 4.48 26.18
C ALA A 80 -15.97 5.34 27.24
N VAL A 81 -15.36 6.46 27.63
CA VAL A 81 -16.15 7.68 27.87
C VAL A 81 -16.61 8.16 26.49
N HIS A 82 -17.55 7.43 25.88
CA HIS A 82 -18.07 7.79 24.56
C HIS A 82 -18.80 9.12 24.69
N ARG A 83 -18.25 10.17 24.08
CA ARG A 83 -19.01 11.39 23.85
C ARG A 83 -20.03 11.07 22.77
N ALA A 84 -21.28 11.43 23.01
CA ALA A 84 -22.35 11.33 22.01
C ALA A 84 -22.01 12.15 20.74
N GLU A 85 -21.01 13.01 20.82
CA GLU A 85 -20.51 13.90 19.77
C GLU A 85 -19.01 13.68 19.61
N ASN A 86 -18.61 13.16 18.46
CA ASN A 86 -17.23 13.02 18.02
C ASN A 86 -17.15 13.37 16.53
N SER A 87 -15.93 13.53 16.02
CA SER A 87 -15.70 13.82 14.62
C SER A 87 -16.05 12.62 13.73
N ALA A 88 -16.55 12.85 12.51
CA ALA A 88 -16.87 11.80 11.54
C ALA A 88 -15.67 10.88 11.26
N ALA A 89 -14.44 11.42 11.33
CA ALA A 89 -13.21 10.64 11.21
C ALA A 89 -13.05 9.60 12.33
N GLU A 90 -13.34 9.97 13.58
CA GLU A 90 -13.23 9.05 14.72
C GLU A 90 -14.26 7.93 14.64
N PHE A 91 -15.54 8.27 14.40
CA PHE A 91 -16.57 7.26 14.19
C PHE A 91 -16.29 6.39 12.96
N GLY A 92 -15.74 6.96 11.89
CA GLY A 92 -15.32 6.20 10.71
C GLY A 92 -14.18 5.22 11.02
N ARG A 93 -13.22 5.63 11.86
CA ARG A 93 -12.15 4.76 12.35
C ARG A 93 -12.71 3.61 13.19
N GLU A 94 -13.63 3.89 14.11
CA GLU A 94 -14.28 2.88 14.95
C GLU A 94 -15.11 1.90 14.14
N LEU A 95 -15.94 2.41 13.21
CA LEU A 95 -16.77 1.59 12.31
C LEU A 95 -15.89 0.61 11.52
N ARG A 96 -14.77 1.10 11.02
CA ARG A 96 -13.81 0.27 10.31
C ARG A 96 -13.19 -0.81 11.20
N LEU A 97 -12.79 -0.48 12.43
CA LEU A 97 -12.22 -1.46 13.37
C LEU A 97 -13.23 -2.54 13.72
N LYS A 98 -14.48 -2.16 13.96
CA LYS A 98 -15.60 -3.08 14.18
C LYS A 98 -15.84 -4.00 12.99
N ALA A 99 -15.86 -3.43 11.77
CA ALA A 99 -16.00 -4.20 10.53
C ALA A 99 -14.87 -5.22 10.35
N LEU A 100 -13.62 -4.84 10.68
CA LEU A 100 -12.47 -5.74 10.62
C LEU A 100 -12.56 -6.87 11.66
N ALA A 101 -13.02 -6.57 12.87
CA ALA A 101 -13.18 -7.57 13.91
C ALA A 101 -14.32 -8.55 13.60
N GLU A 102 -15.46 -8.06 13.11
CA GLU A 102 -16.56 -8.92 12.64
C GLU A 102 -16.09 -9.81 11.47
N TRP A 103 -15.33 -9.23 10.53
CA TRP A 103 -14.77 -9.98 9.42
C TRP A 103 -13.76 -11.03 9.88
N HIS A 104 -12.93 -10.74 10.88
CA HIS A 104 -11.99 -11.70 11.45
C HIS A 104 -12.72 -12.90 12.08
N THR A 105 -13.81 -12.65 12.79
CA THR A 105 -14.64 -13.72 13.38
C THR A 105 -15.33 -14.58 12.32
N ARG A 106 -15.77 -13.97 11.22
CA ARG A 106 -16.52 -14.67 10.16
C ARG A 106 -15.63 -15.42 9.18
N ASP A 107 -14.54 -14.80 8.73
CA ASP A 107 -13.63 -15.32 7.70
C ASP A 107 -12.16 -15.16 8.12
N PRO A 108 -11.68 -15.94 9.11
CA PRO A 108 -10.33 -15.76 9.67
C PRO A 108 -9.23 -15.96 8.63
N LYS A 109 -9.43 -16.83 7.63
CA LYS A 109 -8.45 -17.05 6.55
C LYS A 109 -8.19 -15.79 5.72
N ALA A 110 -9.26 -15.07 5.37
CA ALA A 110 -9.15 -13.86 4.56
C ALA A 110 -8.59 -12.68 5.38
N ALA A 111 -8.98 -12.59 6.66
CA ALA A 111 -8.42 -11.61 7.59
C ALA A 111 -6.91 -11.83 7.80
N VAL A 112 -6.48 -13.07 8.05
CA VAL A 112 -5.05 -13.43 8.20
C VAL A 112 -4.27 -13.17 6.90
N ALA A 113 -4.84 -13.42 5.73
CA ALA A 113 -4.20 -13.10 4.45
C ALA A 113 -3.96 -11.58 4.29
N ARG A 114 -4.88 -10.73 4.78
CA ARG A 114 -4.71 -9.28 4.78
C ARG A 114 -3.68 -8.82 5.80
N GLU A 115 -3.72 -9.35 7.01
CA GLU A 115 -2.72 -9.11 8.06
C GLU A 115 -1.31 -9.44 7.55
N SER A 116 -1.16 -10.61 6.91
CA SER A 116 0.08 -11.06 6.27
C SER A 116 0.52 -10.10 5.18
N THR A 117 -0.37 -9.70 4.27
CA THR A 117 -0.09 -8.71 3.22
C THR A 117 0.37 -7.37 3.79
N ARG A 118 -0.25 -6.89 4.88
CA ARG A 118 0.20 -5.67 5.58
C ARG A 118 1.59 -5.82 6.16
N ARG A 119 1.89 -6.96 6.79
CA ARG A 119 3.23 -7.27 7.31
C ARG A 119 4.26 -7.39 6.20
N PHE A 120 3.90 -7.96 5.05
CA PHE A 120 4.76 -7.94 3.86
C PHE A 120 5.03 -6.51 3.40
N GLY A 121 4.00 -5.66 3.32
CA GLY A 121 4.17 -4.25 2.93
C GLY A 121 5.05 -3.43 3.88
N THR A 122 5.13 -3.80 5.16
CA THR A 122 6.01 -3.14 6.15
C THR A 122 7.42 -3.72 6.16
N ILE A 123 7.58 -5.03 5.97
CA ILE A 123 8.86 -5.76 6.11
C ILE A 123 9.65 -5.83 4.80
N VAL A 124 8.97 -5.93 3.64
CA VAL A 124 9.63 -6.09 2.33
C VAL A 124 10.48 -4.87 1.96
N PRO A 125 10.06 -3.62 2.19
CA PRO A 125 10.90 -2.48 1.80
C PRO A 125 12.25 -2.36 2.53
N PRO A 126 12.36 -2.51 3.87
CA PRO A 126 13.66 -2.50 4.53
C PRO A 126 14.53 -3.71 4.14
N LEU A 127 13.94 -4.90 3.97
CA LEU A 127 14.68 -6.08 3.48
C LEU A 127 15.23 -5.86 2.06
N SER A 128 14.40 -5.29 1.17
CA SER A 128 14.82 -4.89 -0.17
C SER A 128 16.00 -3.92 -0.13
N GLY A 129 15.98 -2.95 0.79
CA GLY A 129 17.11 -2.04 1.03
C GLY A 129 18.41 -2.73 1.41
N ILE A 130 18.36 -3.72 2.31
CA ILE A 130 19.54 -4.49 2.71
C ILE A 130 20.12 -5.26 1.51
N VAL A 131 19.26 -5.94 0.74
CA VAL A 131 19.68 -6.68 -0.46
C VAL A 131 20.29 -5.73 -1.49
N ALA A 132 19.71 -4.55 -1.66
CA ALA A 132 20.18 -3.55 -2.61
C ALA A 132 21.55 -2.96 -2.21
N VAL A 133 21.78 -2.70 -0.91
CA VAL A 133 23.09 -2.28 -0.37
C VAL A 133 24.14 -3.38 -0.54
N MET A 134 23.79 -4.63 -0.21
CA MET A 134 24.69 -5.77 -0.41
C MET A 134 25.05 -5.98 -1.88
N ALA A 135 24.10 -5.80 -2.79
CA ALA A 135 24.34 -5.90 -4.23
C ALA A 135 25.26 -4.78 -4.77
N LEU A 136 25.18 -3.59 -4.18
CA LEU A 136 26.06 -2.46 -4.48
C LEU A 136 27.48 -2.71 -3.96
N LEU A 137 27.60 -3.21 -2.73
CA LEU A 137 28.89 -3.54 -2.10
C LEU A 137 29.65 -4.66 -2.84
N VAL A 138 28.94 -5.64 -3.41
CA VAL A 138 29.54 -6.72 -4.20
C VAL A 138 29.96 -6.24 -5.61
N GLY A 139 29.71 -4.96 -5.96
CA GLY A 139 30.14 -4.34 -7.22
C GLY A 139 29.49 -4.93 -8.48
N LYS A 140 28.47 -5.77 -8.32
CA LYS A 140 27.84 -6.52 -9.41
C LYS A 140 26.69 -5.78 -10.08
N ILE A 141 26.13 -4.74 -9.45
CA ILE A 141 24.93 -4.05 -9.96
C ILE A 141 25.18 -2.54 -10.04
N PRO A 142 24.88 -1.89 -11.18
CA PRO A 142 24.91 -0.43 -11.27
C PRO A 142 23.88 0.20 -10.31
N VAL A 143 24.15 1.41 -9.82
CA VAL A 143 23.26 2.15 -8.89
C VAL A 143 21.80 2.23 -9.38
N THR A 144 21.60 2.29 -10.70
CA THR A 144 20.28 2.27 -11.33
C THR A 144 19.50 0.97 -11.07
N GLY A 145 20.18 -0.18 -10.97
CA GLY A 145 19.56 -1.47 -10.67
C GLY A 145 19.11 -1.58 -9.20
N VAL A 146 19.88 -1.01 -8.27
CA VAL A 146 19.53 -0.94 -6.84
C VAL A 146 18.24 -0.15 -6.64
N LEU A 147 18.11 0.99 -7.32
CA LEU A 147 16.89 1.80 -7.28
C LEU A 147 15.67 1.04 -7.85
N ALA A 148 15.86 0.30 -8.95
CA ALA A 148 14.79 -0.48 -9.57
C ALA A 148 14.27 -1.60 -8.67
N ILE A 149 15.14 -2.26 -7.89
CA ILE A 149 14.73 -3.30 -6.93
C ILE A 149 13.88 -2.70 -5.80
N LEU A 150 14.29 -1.56 -5.25
CA LEU A 150 13.54 -0.85 -4.22
C LEU A 150 12.15 -0.42 -4.73
N ILE A 151 12.11 0.20 -5.90
CA ILE A 151 10.86 0.68 -6.50
C ILE A 151 9.95 -0.50 -6.86
N GLY A 152 10.48 -1.55 -7.49
CA GLY A 152 9.72 -2.75 -7.83
C GLY A 152 9.12 -3.45 -6.60
N ALA A 153 9.88 -3.58 -5.52
CA ALA A 153 9.38 -4.15 -4.27
C ALA A 153 8.25 -3.30 -3.66
N SER A 154 8.40 -1.97 -3.66
CA SER A 154 7.35 -1.06 -3.18
C SER A 154 6.09 -1.09 -4.06
N ALA A 155 6.25 -1.23 -5.38
CA ALA A 155 5.15 -1.33 -6.32
C ALA A 155 4.36 -2.63 -6.11
N LEU A 156 5.04 -3.77 -5.95
CA LEU A 156 4.39 -5.05 -5.62
C LEU A 156 3.64 -4.98 -4.29
N ALA A 157 4.25 -4.39 -3.26
CA ALA A 157 3.58 -4.18 -1.97
C ALA A 157 2.29 -3.34 -2.12
N ALA A 158 2.34 -2.26 -2.92
CA ALA A 158 1.18 -1.42 -3.20
C ALA A 158 0.08 -2.20 -3.94
N VAL A 159 0.45 -3.01 -4.94
CA VAL A 159 -0.50 -3.86 -5.69
C VAL A 159 -1.17 -4.88 -4.79
N PHE A 160 -0.42 -5.61 -3.96
CA PHE A 160 -1.02 -6.57 -3.02
C PHE A 160 -1.94 -5.88 -2.00
N SER A 161 -1.55 -4.69 -1.53
CA SER A 161 -2.39 -3.93 -0.61
C SER A 161 -3.72 -3.47 -1.24
N LEU A 162 -3.69 -3.05 -2.52
CA LEU A 162 -4.87 -2.72 -3.30
C LEU A 162 -5.76 -3.94 -3.55
N LEU A 163 -5.18 -5.08 -3.93
CA LEU A 163 -5.94 -6.32 -4.18
C LEU A 163 -6.66 -6.80 -2.91
N THR A 164 -6.04 -6.62 -1.75
CA THR A 164 -6.64 -6.99 -0.47
C THR A 164 -7.60 -5.93 0.08
N LEU A 165 -7.71 -4.75 -0.54
CA LEU A 165 -8.61 -3.67 -0.10
C LEU A 165 -10.07 -3.98 -0.41
N ALA A 166 -10.36 -4.62 -1.54
CA ALA A 166 -11.71 -4.97 -1.95
C ALA A 166 -12.51 -5.76 -0.88
N PRO A 167 -11.96 -6.82 -0.24
CA PRO A 167 -12.68 -7.51 0.83
C PRO A 167 -12.85 -6.65 2.10
N GLU A 168 -11.91 -5.75 2.44
CA GLU A 168 -12.09 -4.82 3.56
C GLU A 168 -13.24 -3.85 3.28
N LEU A 169 -13.33 -3.28 2.07
CA LEU A 169 -14.44 -2.40 1.68
C LEU A 169 -15.79 -3.12 1.73
N ARG A 170 -15.84 -4.41 1.35
CA ARG A 170 -17.06 -5.23 1.48
C ARG A 170 -17.44 -5.47 2.94
N ALA A 171 -16.46 -5.68 3.82
CA ALA A 171 -16.70 -5.80 5.25
C ALA A 171 -17.25 -4.49 5.84
N ILE A 172 -16.66 -3.34 5.48
CA ILE A 172 -17.14 -2.02 5.90
C ILE A 172 -18.57 -1.77 5.39
N ALA A 173 -18.85 -2.05 4.11
CA ALA A 173 -20.18 -1.87 3.54
C ALA A 173 -21.24 -2.72 4.26
N ARG A 174 -20.88 -3.92 4.72
CA ARG A 174 -21.77 -4.78 5.49
C ARG A 174 -22.01 -4.24 6.90
N SER A 175 -20.96 -3.81 7.60
CA SER A 175 -21.10 -3.17 8.90
C SER A 175 -21.89 -1.87 8.82
N ALA A 176 -21.72 -1.09 7.76
CA ALA A 176 -22.49 0.11 7.47
C ALA A 176 -23.98 -0.22 7.24
N ARG A 177 -24.29 -1.32 6.55
CA ARG A 177 -25.68 -1.78 6.41
C ARG A 177 -26.31 -2.17 7.74
N ASN A 178 -25.58 -2.91 8.59
CA ASN A 178 -26.06 -3.25 9.93
C ASN A 178 -26.29 -2.00 10.80
N MET A 179 -25.46 -0.97 10.63
CA MET A 179 -25.60 0.33 11.29
C MET A 179 -26.86 1.08 10.85
N ARG A 180 -27.15 1.08 9.54
CA ARG A 180 -28.40 1.62 8.96
C ARG A 180 -29.63 0.94 9.53
N GLU A 181 -29.61 -0.38 9.55
CA GLU A 181 -30.75 -1.20 10.02
C GLU A 181 -31.04 -0.95 11.51
N ASN A 182 -30.01 -0.70 12.32
CA ASN A 182 -30.15 -0.39 13.74
C ASN A 182 -30.45 1.09 14.04
N LYS A 183 -30.44 1.97 13.02
CA LYS A 183 -30.65 3.43 13.17
C LYS A 183 -29.76 4.02 14.28
N ASN A 184 -28.46 3.79 14.17
CA ASN A 184 -27.47 4.27 15.15
C ASN A 184 -27.27 5.79 15.11
N PHE A 185 -27.53 6.41 13.97
CA PHE A 185 -27.47 7.84 13.78
C PHE A 185 -28.87 8.42 13.58
N PRO A 186 -29.17 9.60 14.15
CA PRO A 186 -30.44 10.27 13.96
C PRO A 186 -30.55 10.95 12.58
N ASP A 187 -29.42 11.36 12.00
CA ASP A 187 -29.32 12.01 10.70
C ASP A 187 -28.60 11.11 9.67
N GLU A 188 -29.15 11.03 8.46
CA GLU A 188 -28.60 10.25 7.35
C GLU A 188 -27.29 10.85 6.82
N PHE A 189 -27.14 12.18 6.88
CA PHE A 189 -25.93 12.85 6.41
C PHE A 189 -24.72 12.55 7.30
N ASP A 190 -24.92 12.48 8.62
CA ASP A 190 -23.87 12.11 9.57
C ASP A 190 -23.47 10.64 9.37
N GLU A 191 -24.45 9.76 9.14
CA GLU A 191 -24.19 8.37 8.80
C GLU A 191 -23.37 8.23 7.51
N LEU A 192 -23.72 8.97 6.45
CA LEU A 192 -22.98 8.93 5.19
C LEU A 192 -21.53 9.40 5.40
N ALA A 193 -21.33 10.51 6.12
CA ALA A 193 -20.00 11.05 6.41
C ALA A 193 -19.12 10.05 7.19
N VAL A 194 -19.70 9.32 8.15
CA VAL A 194 -18.99 8.28 8.91
C VAL A 194 -18.59 7.11 8.00
N ILE A 195 -19.47 6.68 7.09
CA ILE A 195 -19.17 5.60 6.14
C ILE A 195 -18.06 6.03 5.18
N GLU A 196 -18.12 7.25 4.65
CA GLU A 196 -17.11 7.80 3.76
C GLU A 196 -15.75 7.93 4.48
N CYS A 197 -15.74 8.41 5.72
CA CYS A 197 -14.54 8.45 6.56
C CYS A 197 -13.99 7.04 6.86
N ALA A 198 -14.84 6.03 7.07
CA ALA A 198 -14.40 4.64 7.27
C ALA A 198 -13.71 4.08 6.03
N ILE A 199 -14.27 4.33 4.84
CA ILE A 199 -13.67 3.97 3.55
C ILE A 199 -12.36 4.73 3.35
N ALA A 200 -12.34 6.03 3.64
CA ALA A 200 -11.15 6.85 3.52
C ALA A 200 -10.02 6.36 4.44
N HIS A 201 -10.33 5.93 5.66
CA HIS A 201 -9.37 5.27 6.55
C HIS A 201 -8.86 3.93 5.99
N ALA A 202 -9.72 3.14 5.33
CA ALA A 202 -9.30 1.90 4.67
C ALA A 202 -8.28 2.17 3.55
N TRP A 203 -8.53 3.21 2.74
CA TRP A 203 -7.58 3.70 1.74
C TRP A 203 -6.29 4.23 2.37
N ASP A 204 -6.40 4.98 3.47
CA ASP A 204 -5.23 5.51 4.17
C ASP A 204 -4.32 4.39 4.71
N ALA A 205 -4.89 3.28 5.17
CA ALA A 205 -4.11 2.15 5.64
C ALA A 205 -3.62 1.21 4.53
N ALA A 206 -4.13 1.33 3.31
CA ALA A 206 -3.69 0.52 2.18
C ALA A 206 -2.34 1.00 1.62
N ALA A 207 -1.91 2.23 1.90
CA ALA A 207 -0.64 2.72 1.38
C ALA A 207 0.55 2.16 2.17
N PRO A 208 1.68 1.84 1.51
CA PRO A 208 2.88 1.39 2.20
C PRO A 208 3.39 2.46 3.18
N PRO A 209 3.89 2.06 4.35
CA PRO A 209 4.24 2.97 5.45
C PRO A 209 5.35 3.96 5.09
N ILE A 210 6.21 3.64 4.12
CA ILE A 210 7.29 4.52 3.66
C ILE A 210 6.72 5.85 3.15
N LEU A 211 5.54 5.83 2.52
CA LEU A 211 4.89 7.03 2.04
C LEU A 211 4.31 7.87 3.17
N ARG A 212 3.96 7.26 4.31
CA ARG A 212 3.55 7.98 5.52
C ARG A 212 4.71 8.74 6.16
N TRP A 213 5.94 8.21 6.06
CA TRP A 213 7.14 8.90 6.55
C TRP A 213 7.50 10.12 5.71
N LEU A 214 7.19 10.12 4.41
CA LEU A 214 7.47 11.26 3.51
C LEU A 214 6.49 12.43 3.66
N GLN A 215 5.37 12.24 4.37
CA GLN A 215 4.28 13.22 4.52
C GLN A 215 4.11 13.75 5.95
N ARG A 216 5.02 13.41 6.88
CA ARG A 216 5.13 14.06 8.18
C ARG A 216 5.98 15.31 8.07
#